data_AF-A0A6I7YPL9-F1
#
_entry.id   AF-A0A6I7YPL9-F1
#
_cell.length_a   1.000
_cell.length_b   1.000
_cell.length_c   1.000
_cell.angle_alpha   90.00
_cell.angle_beta   90.00
_cell.angle_gamma   90.00
#
_symmetry.space_group_name_H-M   'P 1'
#
loop_
_entity.id
_entity.type
_entity.pdbx_description
1 polymer ?
#
loop_
_entity_poly.entity_id
_entity_poly.type
_entity_poly.pdbx_seq_one_letter_code
_entity_poly.pdbx_strand_id
1 'polypeptide(L)'
;MSLTLPEQENTETAKSPSITLRFMAAPTDMTIAGAQGIGGGRVLEWIDKAAYACAVQWSGMYCVTAYVGHIHFTRPIPSGHLVEVRSRIAMTGRSSMHIVNEVLSADPRDGIFTRACDCLVIFVAKDPETGKSTPVPSFEPSSDDHRRVWEAAESRIELRKAIEEEMEKQTYDGPSDAPRMINRFLAKPTDVNWGGKVHGGTAMEWIDEAGAACTMEWSGEHTVAVYAGGIRFYRPISIGDLIEVDARMMRTDARSMQMSIHVRSGNPRGGRQNLETAIHATVSYMAMDADWQPIAARQFTPKTAEDKALWEHAGILRNLRGQYSPKPLVVAPQHQHLD
;
A
#
# COMPACT_ATOMS: atom_id res chain seq x y z
N MET A 1 -61.90 -5.52 -20.23
CA MET A 1 -61.25 -5.25 -18.93
C MET A 1 -59.80 -5.74 -19.07
N SER A 2 -58.93 -4.92 -19.66
CA SER A 2 -57.50 -5.24 -19.78
C SER A 2 -56.83 -4.87 -18.47
N LEU A 3 -56.31 -5.87 -17.77
CA LEU A 3 -55.44 -5.69 -16.62
C LEU A 3 -54.03 -5.36 -17.16
N THR A 4 -53.67 -4.08 -17.12
CA THR A 4 -52.28 -3.63 -17.25
C THR A 4 -51.52 -4.12 -16.02
N LEU A 5 -50.52 -5.00 -16.23
CA LEU A 5 -49.54 -5.33 -15.20
C LEU A 5 -48.73 -4.06 -14.87
N PRO A 6 -48.45 -3.77 -13.59
CA PRO A 6 -47.62 -2.63 -13.24
C PRO A 6 -46.19 -2.86 -13.76
N GLU A 7 -45.63 -1.86 -14.43
CA GLU A 7 -44.21 -1.80 -14.76
C GLU A 7 -43.41 -1.99 -13.46
N GLN A 8 -42.57 -3.03 -13.43
CA GLN A 8 -41.55 -3.15 -12.41
C GLN A 8 -40.56 -2.01 -12.63
N GLU A 9 -40.62 -0.98 -11.79
CA GLU A 9 -39.53 -0.03 -11.63
C GLU A 9 -38.25 -0.82 -11.39
N ASN A 10 -37.35 -0.78 -12.36
CA ASN A 10 -36.01 -1.34 -12.26
C ASN A 10 -35.24 -0.45 -11.26
N THR A 11 -35.45 -0.66 -9.97
CA THR A 11 -34.57 -0.11 -8.94
C THR A 11 -33.21 -0.73 -9.16
N GLU A 12 -32.33 -0.06 -9.92
CA GLU A 12 -30.91 -0.36 -9.92
C GLU A 12 -30.49 -0.42 -8.45
N THR A 13 -30.21 -1.63 -7.95
CA THR A 13 -29.72 -1.82 -6.59
C THR A 13 -28.46 -0.97 -6.45
N ALA A 14 -28.56 0.11 -5.67
CA ALA A 14 -27.46 1.02 -5.45
C ALA A 14 -26.24 0.22 -4.97
N LYS A 15 -25.16 0.26 -5.75
CA LYS A 15 -23.93 -0.48 -5.42
C LYS A 15 -23.41 0.03 -4.08
N SER A 16 -23.05 -0.88 -3.17
CA SER A 16 -22.47 -0.46 -1.89
C SER A 16 -21.12 0.23 -2.14
N PRO A 17 -20.89 1.44 -1.59
CA PRO A 17 -19.61 2.14 -1.65
C PRO A 17 -18.58 1.56 -0.66
N SER A 18 -18.88 0.42 -0.04
CA SER A 18 -18.02 -0.16 0.99
C SER A 18 -17.96 -1.69 0.92
N ILE A 19 -16.82 -2.22 1.34
CA ILE A 19 -16.56 -3.64 1.55
C ILE A 19 -15.82 -3.80 2.88
N THR A 20 -16.14 -4.87 3.60
CA THR A 20 -15.36 -5.32 4.77
C THR A 20 -14.91 -6.76 4.54
N LEU A 21 -13.61 -7.00 4.55
CA LEU A 21 -13.06 -8.35 4.61
C LEU A 21 -12.78 -8.72 6.07
N ARG A 22 -13.23 -9.90 6.48
CA ARG A 22 -12.97 -10.49 7.81
C ARG A 22 -12.27 -11.82 7.66
N PHE A 23 -11.15 -11.98 8.35
CA PHE A 23 -10.39 -13.23 8.34
C PHE A 23 -9.47 -13.30 9.56
N MET A 24 -8.97 -14.49 9.86
CA MET A 24 -8.00 -14.70 10.93
C MET A 24 -6.58 -14.45 10.43
N ALA A 25 -5.77 -13.73 11.19
CA ALA A 25 -4.33 -13.68 10.98
C ALA A 25 -3.74 -15.06 11.31
N ALA A 26 -3.22 -15.76 10.31
CA ALA A 26 -2.66 -17.09 10.46
C ALA A 26 -1.18 -17.04 10.88
N PRO A 27 -0.64 -18.13 11.46
CA PRO A 27 0.80 -18.24 11.71
C PRO A 27 1.65 -18.13 10.44
N THR A 28 1.12 -18.57 9.29
CA THR A 28 1.77 -18.48 7.98
C THR A 28 1.84 -17.05 7.42
N ASP A 29 1.19 -16.09 8.07
CA ASP A 29 1.28 -14.66 7.74
C ASP A 29 2.50 -14.00 8.40
N MET A 30 3.21 -14.69 9.31
CA MET A 30 4.41 -14.16 9.95
C MET A 30 5.66 -14.42 9.12
N THR A 31 6.46 -13.37 8.95
CA THR A 31 7.75 -13.44 8.24
C THR A 31 8.91 -13.79 9.19
N ILE A 32 8.85 -13.33 10.43
CA ILE A 32 9.93 -13.49 11.42
C ILE A 32 9.41 -14.33 12.59
N ALA A 33 10.11 -15.41 12.89
CA ALA A 33 9.78 -16.24 14.05
C ALA A 33 9.91 -15.42 15.35
N GLY A 34 8.91 -15.49 16.21
CA GLY A 34 8.89 -14.75 17.48
C GLY A 34 8.48 -13.28 17.38
N ALA A 35 8.13 -12.77 16.18
CA ALA A 35 7.60 -11.42 16.03
C ALA A 35 6.29 -11.19 16.78
N GLN A 36 6.13 -9.97 17.30
CA GLN A 36 4.89 -9.55 17.98
C GLN A 36 3.70 -9.41 17.03
N GLY A 37 3.91 -9.43 15.71
CA GLY A 37 2.83 -9.36 14.75
C GLY A 37 3.21 -9.63 13.31
N ILE A 38 2.18 -9.56 12.47
CA ILE A 38 2.23 -9.77 11.03
C ILE A 38 3.10 -8.68 10.36
N GLY A 39 3.89 -9.09 9.36
CA GLY A 39 4.77 -8.20 8.60
C GLY A 39 4.01 -7.14 7.79
N GLY A 40 4.67 -6.02 7.51
CA GLY A 40 4.07 -4.88 6.81
C GLY A 40 3.55 -5.28 5.43
N GLY A 41 4.32 -6.07 4.68
CA GLY A 41 3.98 -6.55 3.34
C GLY A 41 2.66 -7.32 3.29
N ARG A 42 2.43 -8.20 4.27
CA ARG A 42 1.18 -8.98 4.35
C ARG A 42 -0.02 -8.10 4.69
N VAL A 43 0.15 -7.10 5.55
CA VAL A 43 -0.91 -6.10 5.82
C VAL A 43 -1.22 -5.28 4.56
N LEU A 44 -0.20 -4.89 3.78
CA LEU A 44 -0.39 -4.20 2.49
C LEU A 44 -1.13 -5.07 1.48
N GLU A 45 -0.84 -6.37 1.44
CA GLU A 45 -1.55 -7.33 0.60
C GLU A 45 -3.05 -7.40 0.94
N TRP A 46 -3.39 -7.46 2.23
CA TRP A 46 -4.79 -7.48 2.67
C TRP A 46 -5.54 -6.19 2.34
N ILE A 47 -4.88 -5.04 2.50
CA ILE A 47 -5.40 -3.74 2.11
C ILE A 47 -5.73 -3.73 0.61
N ASP A 48 -4.81 -4.19 -0.24
CA ASP A 48 -5.01 -4.20 -1.69
C ASP A 48 -6.17 -5.12 -2.09
N LYS A 49 -6.29 -6.31 -1.47
CA LYS A 49 -7.41 -7.24 -1.72
C LYS A 49 -8.77 -6.61 -1.42
N ALA A 50 -8.90 -5.99 -0.25
CA ALA A 50 -10.15 -5.37 0.17
C ALA A 50 -10.50 -4.15 -0.70
N ALA A 51 -9.49 -3.32 -1.00
CA ALA A 51 -9.65 -2.14 -1.83
C ALA A 51 -9.97 -2.52 -3.30
N TYR A 52 -9.34 -3.55 -3.84
CA TYR A 52 -9.63 -4.09 -5.17
C TYR A 52 -11.07 -4.59 -5.25
N ALA A 53 -11.52 -5.38 -4.27
CA ALA A 53 -12.90 -5.86 -4.22
C ALA A 53 -13.88 -4.67 -4.21
N CYS A 54 -13.58 -3.63 -3.42
CA CYS A 54 -14.41 -2.43 -3.33
C CYS A 54 -14.45 -1.67 -4.68
N ALA A 55 -13.30 -1.51 -5.33
CA ALA A 55 -13.17 -0.88 -6.64
C ALA A 55 -13.95 -1.63 -7.73
N VAL A 56 -13.81 -2.96 -7.79
CA VAL A 56 -14.50 -3.79 -8.79
C VAL A 56 -16.00 -3.82 -8.52
N GLN A 57 -16.44 -3.94 -7.27
CA GLN A 57 -17.86 -3.88 -6.92
C GLN A 57 -18.49 -2.56 -7.36
N TRP A 58 -17.82 -1.44 -7.09
CA TRP A 58 -18.31 -0.11 -7.46
C TRP A 58 -18.32 0.09 -8.98
N SER A 59 -17.18 -0.14 -9.63
CA SER A 59 -17.02 0.12 -11.07
C SER A 59 -17.75 -0.91 -11.95
N GLY A 60 -17.87 -2.16 -11.51
CA GLY A 60 -18.22 -3.29 -12.37
C GLY A 60 -17.13 -3.66 -13.38
N MET A 61 -15.92 -3.12 -13.23
CA MET A 61 -14.83 -3.24 -14.20
C MET A 61 -13.59 -3.87 -13.58
N TYR A 62 -12.72 -4.41 -14.42
CA TYR A 62 -11.36 -4.77 -14.00
C TYR A 62 -10.61 -3.52 -13.53
N CYS A 63 -9.92 -3.63 -12.41
CA CYS A 63 -9.25 -2.50 -11.77
C CYS A 63 -7.77 -2.80 -11.54
N VAL A 64 -6.93 -1.77 -11.58
CA VAL A 64 -5.51 -1.89 -11.21
C VAL A 64 -5.16 -0.88 -10.14
N THR A 65 -4.32 -1.27 -9.19
CA THR A 65 -3.76 -0.38 -8.18
C THR A 65 -2.85 0.62 -8.87
N ALA A 66 -3.08 1.92 -8.67
CA ALA A 66 -2.28 2.99 -9.23
C ALA A 66 -1.39 3.65 -8.18
N TYR A 67 -1.90 3.77 -6.95
CA TYR A 67 -1.21 4.44 -5.87
C TYR A 67 -1.63 3.88 -4.51
N VAL A 68 -0.67 3.74 -3.61
CA VAL A 68 -0.90 3.44 -2.19
C VAL A 68 -0.07 4.43 -1.35
N GLY A 69 -0.72 5.12 -0.41
CA GLY A 69 -0.10 6.22 0.30
C GLY A 69 -0.42 6.33 1.78
N HIS A 70 0.54 6.93 2.49
CA HIS A 70 0.44 7.40 3.88
C HIS A 70 0.01 6.31 4.88
N ILE A 71 0.64 5.15 4.80
CA ILE A 71 0.37 4.03 5.69
C ILE A 71 1.24 4.18 6.92
N HIS A 72 0.60 4.41 8.07
CA HIS A 72 1.25 4.39 9.37
C HIS A 72 0.83 3.12 10.11
N PHE A 73 1.79 2.26 10.41
CA PHE A 73 1.56 1.09 11.26
C PHE A 73 1.59 1.55 12.71
N THR A 74 0.41 1.69 13.32
CA THR A 74 0.26 2.24 14.68
C THR A 74 0.51 1.21 15.78
N ARG A 75 0.28 -0.07 15.47
CA ARG A 75 0.57 -1.21 16.35
C ARG A 75 0.70 -2.50 15.55
N PRO A 76 1.38 -3.53 16.08
CA PRO A 76 1.40 -4.85 15.47
C PRO A 76 0.01 -5.52 15.49
N ILE A 77 -0.23 -6.38 14.51
CA ILE A 77 -1.37 -7.31 14.50
C ILE A 77 -0.84 -8.68 14.92
N PRO A 78 -1.17 -9.20 16.11
CA PRO A 78 -0.69 -10.51 16.53
C PRO A 78 -1.28 -11.64 15.68
N SER A 79 -0.52 -12.73 15.53
CA SER A 79 -1.05 -13.96 14.93
C SER A 79 -2.20 -14.50 15.79
N GLY A 80 -3.23 -15.05 15.14
CA GLY A 80 -4.45 -15.53 15.79
C GLY A 80 -5.49 -14.45 16.07
N HIS A 81 -5.22 -13.17 15.79
CA HIS A 81 -6.24 -12.14 15.88
C HIS A 81 -7.23 -12.22 14.71
N LEU A 82 -8.49 -11.85 14.97
CA LEU A 82 -9.46 -11.56 13.93
C LEU A 82 -9.12 -10.20 13.31
N VAL A 83 -9.00 -10.16 11.98
CA VAL A 83 -8.66 -8.96 11.21
C VAL A 83 -9.89 -8.48 10.45
N GLU A 84 -10.11 -7.16 10.48
CA GLU A 84 -11.07 -6.45 9.66
C GLU A 84 -10.36 -5.46 8.76
N VAL A 85 -10.53 -5.61 7.44
CA VAL A 85 -10.12 -4.59 6.48
C VAL A 85 -11.38 -3.94 5.91
N ARG A 86 -11.65 -2.70 6.33
CA ARG A 86 -12.81 -1.91 5.92
C ARG A 86 -12.41 -0.93 4.83
N SER A 87 -12.88 -1.14 3.61
CA SER A 87 -12.58 -0.33 2.44
C SER A 87 -13.81 0.47 2.01
N ARG A 88 -13.66 1.78 1.82
CA ARG A 88 -14.77 2.69 1.48
C ARG A 88 -14.37 3.62 0.34
N ILE A 89 -15.25 3.77 -0.65
CA ILE A 89 -15.11 4.79 -1.70
C ILE A 89 -15.19 6.16 -1.02
N ALA A 90 -14.14 6.96 -1.21
CA ALA A 90 -14.06 8.33 -0.72
C ALA A 90 -14.45 9.33 -1.80
N MET A 91 -14.00 9.09 -3.03
CA MET A 91 -14.31 9.89 -4.21
C MET A 91 -13.99 9.13 -5.49
N THR A 92 -14.58 9.57 -6.59
CA THR A 92 -14.37 9.03 -7.93
C THR A 92 -13.93 10.12 -8.88
N GLY A 93 -12.91 9.87 -9.70
CA GLY A 93 -12.59 10.67 -10.87
C GLY A 93 -13.31 10.15 -12.12
N ARG A 94 -12.77 10.42 -13.31
CA ARG A 94 -13.29 9.85 -14.56
C ARG A 94 -13.18 8.32 -14.55
N SER A 95 -11.98 7.80 -14.28
CA SER A 95 -11.66 6.36 -14.29
C SER A 95 -11.02 5.87 -12.99
N SER A 96 -10.77 6.77 -12.05
CA SER A 96 -10.12 6.49 -10.78
C SER A 96 -11.12 6.43 -9.63
N MET A 97 -10.81 5.59 -8.64
CA MET A 97 -11.54 5.48 -7.38
C MET A 97 -10.55 5.62 -6.23
N HIS A 98 -10.78 6.59 -5.37
CA HIS A 98 -10.01 6.80 -4.16
C HIS A 98 -10.70 6.05 -3.04
N ILE A 99 -10.00 5.12 -2.40
CA ILE A 99 -10.54 4.18 -1.43
C ILE A 99 -9.79 4.36 -0.12
N VAL A 100 -10.52 4.68 0.93
CA VAL A 100 -10.00 4.74 2.28
C VAL A 100 -10.13 3.36 2.91
N ASN A 101 -9.03 2.87 3.45
CA ASN A 101 -8.95 1.58 4.10
C ASN A 101 -8.61 1.75 5.56
N GLU A 102 -9.27 0.96 6.39
CA GLU A 102 -9.00 0.82 7.81
C GLU A 102 -8.69 -0.64 8.09
N VAL A 103 -7.57 -0.92 8.73
CA VAL A 103 -7.24 -2.26 9.21
C VAL A 103 -7.39 -2.26 10.73
N LEU A 104 -8.32 -3.08 11.22
CA LEU A 104 -8.51 -3.33 12.64
C LEU A 104 -8.15 -4.78 12.95
N SER A 105 -7.78 -5.04 14.20
CA SER A 105 -7.76 -6.41 14.71
C SER A 105 -8.21 -6.51 16.15
N ALA A 106 -8.70 -7.68 16.52
CA ALA A 106 -9.21 -8.04 17.84
C ALA A 106 -8.70 -9.42 18.24
N ASP A 107 -8.51 -9.66 19.53
CA ASP A 107 -8.42 -11.03 20.01
C ASP A 107 -9.82 -11.67 19.83
N PRO A 108 -9.97 -12.80 19.14
CA PRO A 108 -11.28 -13.40 18.91
C PRO A 108 -12.04 -13.74 20.21
N ARG A 109 -11.35 -13.81 21.36
CA ARG A 109 -11.96 -14.06 22.68
C ARG A 109 -12.60 -12.82 23.29
N ASP A 110 -12.07 -11.62 23.01
CA ASP A 110 -12.59 -10.36 23.54
C ASP A 110 -13.49 -9.62 22.54
N GLY A 111 -13.25 -9.78 21.24
CA GLY A 111 -13.99 -9.13 20.16
C GLY A 111 -13.80 -7.61 20.11
N ILE A 112 -12.79 -7.05 20.77
CA ILE A 112 -12.56 -5.61 20.85
C ILE A 112 -11.62 -5.17 19.72
N PHE A 113 -12.20 -4.63 18.65
CA PHE A 113 -11.43 -4.16 17.52
C PHE A 113 -10.72 -2.86 17.83
N THR A 114 -9.41 -2.87 17.67
CA THR A 114 -8.57 -1.68 17.71
C THR A 114 -7.88 -1.50 16.37
N ARG A 115 -7.67 -0.25 15.96
CA ARG A 115 -7.05 0.06 14.67
C ARG A 115 -5.56 -0.28 14.69
N ALA A 116 -5.07 -0.88 13.61
CA ALA A 116 -3.66 -1.17 13.36
C ALA A 116 -3.06 -0.18 12.36
N CYS A 117 -3.77 0.14 11.28
CA CYS A 117 -3.39 1.18 10.33
C CYS A 117 -4.60 1.68 9.53
N ASP A 118 -4.40 2.79 8.83
CA ASP A 118 -5.32 3.31 7.83
C ASP A 118 -4.53 3.87 6.64
N CYS A 119 -5.15 3.88 5.47
CA CYS A 119 -4.49 4.37 4.26
C CYS A 119 -5.46 4.78 3.15
N LEU A 120 -4.91 5.50 2.17
CA LEU A 120 -5.59 5.82 0.93
C LEU A 120 -4.98 4.98 -0.20
N VAL A 121 -5.84 4.26 -0.92
CA VAL A 121 -5.48 3.50 -2.11
C VAL A 121 -6.26 4.05 -3.29
N ILE A 122 -5.62 4.17 -4.46
CA ILE A 122 -6.26 4.62 -5.69
C ILE A 122 -6.24 3.48 -6.68
N PHE A 123 -7.43 3.07 -7.11
CA PHE A 123 -7.62 2.14 -8.21
C PHE A 123 -8.02 2.88 -9.48
N VAL A 124 -7.63 2.33 -10.62
CA VAL A 124 -8.06 2.80 -11.94
C VAL A 124 -8.77 1.66 -12.66
N ALA A 125 -9.98 1.92 -13.12
CA ALA A 125 -10.72 0.97 -13.95
C ALA A 125 -10.09 0.90 -15.35
N LYS A 126 -9.91 -0.32 -15.83
CA LYS A 126 -9.29 -0.65 -17.11
C LYS A 126 -10.19 -1.56 -17.92
N ASP A 127 -10.22 -1.30 -19.21
CA ASP A 127 -10.78 -2.23 -20.19
C ASP A 127 -9.82 -3.43 -20.35
N PRO A 128 -10.26 -4.68 -20.11
CA PRO A 128 -9.37 -5.85 -20.15
C PRO A 128 -8.79 -6.16 -21.53
N GLU A 129 -9.49 -5.81 -22.61
CA GLU A 129 -9.07 -6.12 -23.98
C GLU A 129 -8.06 -5.10 -24.51
N THR A 130 -8.32 -3.82 -24.25
CA THR A 130 -7.53 -2.69 -24.78
C THR A 130 -6.49 -2.16 -23.80
N GLY A 131 -6.63 -2.45 -22.49
CA GLY A 131 -5.80 -1.92 -21.41
C GLY A 131 -6.01 -0.43 -21.13
N LYS A 132 -6.96 0.22 -21.81
CA LYS A 132 -7.23 1.66 -21.66
C LYS A 132 -8.05 1.94 -20.40
N SER A 133 -7.93 3.15 -19.86
CA SER A 133 -8.77 3.57 -18.74
C SER A 133 -10.22 3.77 -19.17
N THR A 134 -11.15 3.28 -18.36
CA THR A 134 -12.59 3.31 -18.64
C THR A 134 -13.35 4.11 -17.58
N PRO A 135 -14.45 4.80 -17.92
CA PRO A 135 -15.23 5.55 -16.94
C PRO A 135 -15.78 4.68 -15.80
N VAL A 136 -15.90 5.25 -14.61
CA VAL A 136 -16.52 4.62 -13.43
C VAL A 136 -17.79 5.37 -13.01
N PRO A 137 -18.74 4.73 -12.30
CA PRO A 137 -19.87 5.44 -11.70
C PRO A 137 -19.40 6.53 -10.73
N SER A 138 -20.05 7.69 -10.77
CA SER A 138 -19.75 8.81 -9.85
C SER A 138 -20.22 8.51 -8.43
N PHE A 139 -19.37 8.79 -7.45
CA PHE A 139 -19.72 8.73 -6.04
C PHE A 139 -20.05 10.12 -5.50
N GLU A 140 -21.27 10.28 -4.99
CA GLU A 140 -21.71 11.48 -4.29
C GLU A 140 -21.88 11.19 -2.80
N PRO A 141 -21.15 11.91 -1.91
CA PRO A 141 -21.26 11.71 -0.47
C PRO A 141 -22.67 12.02 0.07
N SER A 142 -23.43 10.98 0.40
CA SER A 142 -24.83 11.11 0.86
C SER A 142 -25.01 11.17 2.39
N SER A 143 -24.03 10.73 3.18
CA SER A 143 -24.08 10.70 4.65
C SER A 143 -22.96 11.54 5.27
N ASP A 144 -23.07 11.84 6.57
CA ASP A 144 -22.00 12.54 7.30
C ASP A 144 -20.68 11.76 7.28
N ASP A 145 -20.75 10.43 7.39
CA ASP A 145 -19.55 9.59 7.29
C ASP A 145 -18.94 9.64 5.89
N HIS A 146 -19.76 9.58 4.83
CA HIS A 146 -19.28 9.74 3.46
C HIS A 146 -18.61 11.10 3.24
N ARG A 147 -19.24 12.19 3.71
CA ARG A 147 -18.68 13.55 3.62
C ARG A 147 -17.33 13.63 4.34
N ARG A 148 -17.24 13.09 5.54
CA ARG A 148 -16.00 13.05 6.32
C ARG A 148 -14.87 12.29 5.59
N VAL A 149 -15.17 11.11 5.05
CA VAL A 149 -14.19 10.31 4.30
C VAL A 149 -13.76 11.03 3.03
N TRP A 150 -14.69 11.68 2.32
CA TRP A 150 -14.41 12.51 1.15
C TRP A 150 -13.47 13.66 1.49
N GLU A 151 -13.76 14.45 2.54
CA GLU A 151 -12.91 15.56 3.00
C GLU A 151 -11.51 15.08 3.41
N ALA A 152 -11.42 13.91 4.04
CA ALA A 152 -10.14 13.32 4.40
C ALA A 152 -9.30 12.95 3.16
N ALA A 153 -9.93 12.35 2.15
CA ALA A 153 -9.25 12.06 0.89
C ALA A 153 -8.89 13.34 0.11
N GLU A 154 -9.75 14.36 0.12
CA GLU A 154 -9.52 15.65 -0.53
C GLU A 154 -8.31 16.38 0.07
N SER A 155 -8.20 16.40 1.41
CA SER A 155 -7.08 17.05 2.11
C SER A 155 -5.70 16.49 1.79
N ARG A 156 -5.63 15.32 1.11
CA ARG A 156 -4.38 14.66 0.70
C ARG A 156 -4.03 14.90 -0.78
N ILE A 157 -4.90 15.50 -1.58
CA ILE A 157 -4.67 15.67 -3.03
C ILE A 157 -3.42 16.51 -3.28
N GLU A 158 -3.31 17.68 -2.64
CA GLU A 158 -2.18 18.59 -2.86
C GLU A 158 -0.87 18.04 -2.27
N LEU A 159 -0.92 17.40 -1.10
CA LEU A 159 0.24 16.70 -0.55
C LEU A 159 0.72 15.60 -1.51
N ARG A 160 -0.21 14.82 -2.06
CA ARG A 160 0.13 13.79 -3.03
C ARG A 160 0.81 14.43 -4.24
N LYS A 161 0.20 15.44 -4.87
CA LYS A 161 0.78 16.19 -6.00
C LYS A 161 2.21 16.65 -5.72
N ALA A 162 2.42 17.34 -4.61
CA ALA A 162 3.74 17.83 -4.19
C ALA A 162 4.75 16.69 -4.01
N ILE A 163 4.33 15.55 -3.44
CA ILE A 163 5.20 14.36 -3.35
C ILE A 163 5.49 13.80 -4.75
N GLU A 164 4.54 13.73 -5.68
CA GLU A 164 4.82 13.22 -7.04
C GLU A 164 5.84 14.10 -7.76
N GLU A 165 5.61 15.41 -7.77
CA GLU A 165 6.50 16.39 -8.40
C GLU A 165 7.91 16.34 -7.80
N GLU A 166 8.02 16.15 -6.49
CA GLU A 166 9.33 16.03 -5.85
C GLU A 166 10.03 14.73 -6.24
N MET A 167 9.32 13.60 -6.21
CA MET A 167 9.86 12.29 -6.56
C MET A 167 10.39 12.24 -8.01
N GLU A 168 9.76 12.96 -8.94
CA GLU A 168 10.19 13.06 -10.34
C GLU A 168 11.51 13.80 -10.54
N LYS A 169 11.96 14.61 -9.57
CA LYS A 169 13.23 15.34 -9.66
C LYS A 169 14.45 14.46 -9.39
N GLN A 170 14.24 13.28 -8.81
CA GLN A 170 15.32 12.45 -8.29
C GLN A 170 15.61 11.25 -9.20
N THR A 171 16.90 11.02 -9.47
CA THR A 171 17.40 9.81 -10.09
C THR A 171 17.88 8.81 -9.04
N TYR A 172 18.01 7.53 -9.41
CA TYR A 172 18.45 6.45 -8.52
C TYR A 172 19.62 5.63 -9.09
N ASP A 173 20.23 6.11 -10.17
CA ASP A 173 21.19 5.37 -11.00
C ASP A 173 22.67 5.76 -10.74
N GLY A 174 22.91 6.75 -9.86
CA GLY A 174 24.27 7.21 -9.57
C GLY A 174 25.10 6.23 -8.73
N PRO A 175 26.45 6.35 -8.73
CA PRO A 175 27.31 5.56 -7.85
C PRO A 175 26.96 5.73 -6.37
N SER A 176 26.90 4.63 -5.63
CA SER A 176 26.41 4.60 -4.25
C SER A 176 27.17 3.62 -3.38
N ASP A 177 27.43 4.04 -2.14
CA ASP A 177 27.91 3.16 -1.06
C ASP A 177 26.78 2.82 -0.07
N ALA A 178 25.54 3.20 -0.37
CA ALA A 178 24.41 2.96 0.50
C ALA A 178 24.11 1.46 0.62
N PRO A 179 23.68 0.99 1.80
CA PRO A 179 23.13 -0.36 1.96
C PRO A 179 22.07 -0.63 0.90
N ARG A 180 22.22 -1.76 0.20
CA ARG A 180 21.40 -2.10 -0.96
C ARG A 180 21.20 -3.61 -1.04
N MET A 181 19.97 -4.02 -1.30
CA MET A 181 19.59 -5.41 -1.55
C MET A 181 18.85 -5.53 -2.87
N ILE A 182 19.20 -6.53 -3.67
CA ILE A 182 18.54 -6.79 -4.96
C ILE A 182 18.05 -8.23 -4.99
N ASN A 183 16.73 -8.39 -4.92
CA ASN A 183 16.08 -9.69 -5.07
C ASN A 183 15.66 -9.88 -6.53
N ARG A 184 15.86 -11.09 -7.07
CA ARG A 184 15.41 -11.45 -8.42
C ARG A 184 14.70 -12.78 -8.43
N PHE A 185 13.54 -12.83 -9.06
CA PHE A 185 12.72 -14.03 -9.17
C PHE A 185 11.74 -13.89 -10.35
N LEU A 186 11.07 -14.98 -10.72
CA LEU A 186 10.02 -14.96 -11.74
C LEU A 186 8.65 -14.74 -11.09
N ALA A 187 7.80 -13.92 -11.70
CA ALA A 187 6.40 -13.78 -11.30
C ALA A 187 5.65 -15.11 -11.53
N LYS A 188 5.08 -15.68 -10.47
CA LYS A 188 4.42 -17.00 -10.52
C LYS A 188 2.93 -16.87 -10.81
N PRO A 189 2.26 -17.94 -11.29
CA PRO A 189 0.81 -17.93 -11.47
C PRO A 189 -0.01 -17.65 -10.21
N THR A 190 0.54 -17.96 -9.02
CA THR A 190 -0.10 -17.66 -7.73
C THR A 190 -0.11 -16.17 -7.38
N ASP A 191 0.71 -15.37 -8.07
CA ASP A 191 0.98 -13.98 -7.74
C ASP A 191 0.08 -13.02 -8.54
N VAL A 192 -0.81 -13.58 -9.37
CA VAL A 192 -1.57 -12.83 -10.38
C VAL A 192 -3.07 -12.95 -10.21
N ASN A 193 -3.77 -11.94 -10.72
CA ASN A 193 -5.22 -11.95 -10.83
C ASN A 193 -5.68 -12.64 -12.13
N TRP A 194 -7.01 -12.77 -12.28
CA TRP A 194 -7.65 -13.38 -13.46
C TRP A 194 -7.27 -12.73 -14.80
N GLY A 195 -6.78 -11.48 -14.79
CA GLY A 195 -6.28 -10.76 -15.96
C GLY A 195 -4.83 -11.08 -16.33
N GLY A 196 -4.19 -12.03 -15.64
CA GLY A 196 -2.80 -12.42 -15.87
C GLY A 196 -1.77 -11.36 -15.45
N LYS A 197 -2.17 -10.41 -14.60
CA LYS A 197 -1.31 -9.37 -14.04
C LYS A 197 -1.08 -9.60 -12.55
N VAL A 198 0.12 -9.27 -12.09
CA VAL A 198 0.47 -9.34 -10.66
C VAL A 198 -0.45 -8.43 -9.85
N HIS A 199 -0.95 -8.95 -8.74
CA HIS A 199 -1.77 -8.17 -7.81
C HIS A 199 -0.93 -7.11 -7.11
N GLY A 200 -1.47 -5.90 -6.92
CA GLY A 200 -0.72 -4.80 -6.28
C GLY A 200 -0.22 -5.19 -4.89
N GLY A 201 -1.04 -5.93 -4.14
CA GLY A 201 -0.71 -6.52 -2.86
C GLY A 201 0.53 -7.41 -2.87
N THR A 202 0.64 -8.31 -3.84
CA THR A 202 1.80 -9.21 -3.95
C THR A 202 3.07 -8.44 -4.23
N ALA A 203 3.01 -7.41 -5.08
CA ALA A 203 4.18 -6.57 -5.33
C ALA A 203 4.59 -5.75 -4.09
N MET A 204 3.63 -5.32 -3.27
CA MET A 204 3.91 -4.65 -1.99
C MET A 204 4.54 -5.58 -0.96
N GLU A 205 4.19 -6.87 -0.96
CA GLU A 205 4.87 -7.88 -0.13
C GLU A 205 6.34 -8.00 -0.53
N TRP A 206 6.66 -8.07 -1.82
CA TRP A 206 8.05 -8.13 -2.29
C TRP A 206 8.84 -6.87 -1.93
N ILE A 207 8.19 -5.70 -1.99
CA ILE A 207 8.78 -4.42 -1.57
C ILE A 207 9.15 -4.46 -0.09
N ASP A 208 8.23 -4.92 0.76
CA ASP A 208 8.48 -5.01 2.20
C ASP A 208 9.59 -6.03 2.52
N GLU A 209 9.55 -7.20 1.90
CA GLU A 209 10.55 -8.26 2.10
C GLU A 209 11.98 -7.77 1.76
N ALA A 210 12.15 -7.12 0.61
CA ALA A 210 13.45 -6.59 0.19
C ALA A 210 13.94 -5.45 1.11
N GLY A 211 13.04 -4.57 1.54
CA GLY A 211 13.39 -3.47 2.45
C GLY A 211 13.72 -3.95 3.86
N ALA A 212 12.94 -4.89 4.39
CA ALA A 212 13.20 -5.52 5.68
C ALA A 212 14.55 -6.25 5.67
N ALA A 213 14.80 -7.09 4.67
CA ALA A 213 16.05 -7.84 4.58
C ALA A 213 17.28 -6.92 4.44
N CYS A 214 17.20 -5.84 3.64
CA CYS A 214 18.27 -4.85 3.54
C CYS A 214 18.55 -4.14 4.88
N THR A 215 17.50 -3.75 5.60
CA THR A 215 17.65 -3.03 6.87
C THR A 215 18.10 -3.95 8.01
N MET A 216 17.71 -5.23 8.01
CA MET A 216 18.23 -6.24 8.94
C MET A 216 19.71 -6.52 8.69
N GLU A 217 20.11 -6.70 7.42
CA GLU A 217 21.53 -6.87 7.06
C GLU A 217 22.36 -5.68 7.53
N TRP A 218 21.86 -4.45 7.31
CA TRP A 218 22.55 -3.24 7.75
C TRP A 218 22.64 -3.12 9.27
N SER A 219 21.52 -3.29 9.97
CA SER A 219 21.46 -3.05 11.42
C SER A 219 22.06 -4.19 12.25
N GLY A 220 22.00 -5.42 11.75
CA GLY A 220 22.28 -6.64 12.51
C GLY A 220 21.11 -7.06 13.41
N GLU A 221 19.95 -6.40 13.31
CA GLU A 221 18.82 -6.51 14.22
C GLU A 221 17.54 -6.84 13.45
N HIS A 222 16.50 -7.28 14.16
CA HIS A 222 15.17 -7.38 13.56
C HIS A 222 14.66 -5.99 13.21
N THR A 223 14.02 -5.85 12.05
CA THR A 223 13.42 -4.59 11.63
C THR A 223 11.95 -4.76 11.28
N VAL A 224 11.16 -3.72 11.55
CA VAL A 224 9.73 -3.67 11.25
C VAL A 224 9.40 -2.42 10.44
N ALA A 225 8.51 -2.55 9.46
CA ALA A 225 7.99 -1.40 8.73
C ALA A 225 7.09 -0.57 9.64
N VAL A 226 7.40 0.72 9.78
CA VAL A 226 6.59 1.68 10.57
C VAL A 226 5.85 2.67 9.69
N TYR A 227 6.30 2.82 8.44
CA TYR A 227 5.66 3.66 7.45
C TYR A 227 5.89 3.11 6.04
N ALA A 228 4.84 3.09 5.23
CA ALA A 228 4.94 2.87 3.80
C ALA A 228 4.16 3.97 3.06
N GLY A 229 4.75 4.55 2.02
CA GLY A 229 4.04 5.56 1.26
C GLY A 229 4.73 5.96 -0.04
N GLY A 230 3.98 6.67 -0.87
CA GLY A 230 4.43 7.01 -2.21
C GLY A 230 4.61 5.77 -3.09
N ILE A 231 3.87 4.69 -2.83
CA ILE A 231 3.92 3.49 -3.66
C ILE A 231 3.16 3.79 -4.95
N ARG A 232 3.87 3.82 -6.07
CA ARG A 232 3.35 4.18 -7.39
C ARG A 232 3.48 3.02 -8.34
N PHE A 233 2.40 2.69 -9.03
CA PHE A 233 2.35 1.65 -10.04
C PHE A 233 2.33 2.30 -11.42
N TYR A 234 3.47 2.29 -12.11
CA TYR A 234 3.62 2.93 -13.42
C TYR A 234 3.10 2.06 -14.55
N ARG A 235 3.29 0.75 -14.44
CA ARG A 235 2.90 -0.22 -15.47
C ARG A 235 2.62 -1.59 -14.86
N PRO A 236 1.78 -2.41 -15.51
CA PRO A 236 1.43 -3.73 -15.01
C PRO A 236 2.60 -4.72 -15.17
N ILE A 237 2.72 -5.64 -14.22
CA ILE A 237 3.66 -6.76 -14.25
C ILE A 237 2.90 -8.01 -14.72
N SER A 238 3.49 -8.80 -15.61
CA SER A 238 2.85 -9.99 -16.19
C SER A 238 3.38 -11.28 -15.56
N ILE A 239 2.58 -12.35 -15.59
CA ILE A 239 3.05 -13.70 -15.22
C ILE A 239 4.30 -14.04 -16.04
N GLY A 240 5.30 -14.62 -15.38
CA GLY A 240 6.52 -15.08 -16.03
C GLY A 240 7.53 -13.98 -16.33
N ASP A 241 7.23 -12.71 -16.03
CA ASP A 241 8.22 -11.65 -16.05
C ASP A 241 9.35 -11.97 -15.04
N LEU A 242 10.58 -11.64 -15.41
CA LEU A 242 11.68 -11.52 -14.46
C LEU A 242 11.46 -10.26 -13.65
N ILE A 243 11.39 -10.42 -12.33
CA ILE A 243 11.23 -9.36 -11.36
C ILE A 243 12.60 -9.05 -10.75
N GLU A 244 12.90 -7.78 -10.60
CA GLU A 244 14.03 -7.27 -9.82
C GLU A 244 13.50 -6.26 -8.80
N VAL A 245 13.63 -6.58 -7.51
CA VAL A 245 13.28 -5.67 -6.42
C VAL A 245 14.57 -5.12 -5.85
N ASP A 246 14.80 -3.83 -6.09
CA ASP A 246 16.01 -3.11 -5.73
C ASP A 246 15.70 -2.16 -4.56
N ALA A 247 16.03 -2.61 -3.35
CA ALA A 247 15.87 -1.85 -2.11
C ALA A 247 17.18 -1.16 -1.74
N ARG A 248 17.17 0.16 -1.58
CA ARG A 248 18.34 0.97 -1.28
C ARG A 248 18.06 1.95 -0.16
N MET A 249 18.97 2.05 0.79
CA MET A 249 18.87 3.02 1.89
C MET A 249 19.10 4.44 1.37
N MET A 250 18.20 5.36 1.73
CA MET A 250 18.34 6.78 1.42
C MET A 250 18.87 7.57 2.62
N ARG A 251 18.35 7.27 3.82
CA ARG A 251 18.58 8.08 5.00
C ARG A 251 18.33 7.30 6.28
N THR A 252 19.07 7.63 7.33
CA THR A 252 18.77 7.21 8.70
C THR A 252 18.48 8.42 9.57
N ASP A 253 17.40 8.36 10.34
CA ASP A 253 17.15 9.32 11.42
C ASP A 253 17.49 8.65 12.77
N ALA A 254 17.06 9.22 13.89
CA ALA A 254 17.42 8.70 15.23
C ALA A 254 16.99 7.25 15.46
N ARG A 255 15.82 6.85 14.96
CA ARG A 255 15.24 5.51 15.14
C ARG A 255 14.78 4.82 13.85
N SER A 256 14.78 5.52 12.71
CA SER A 256 14.25 5.01 11.46
C SER A 256 15.29 4.92 10.36
N MET A 257 15.14 3.92 9.50
CA MET A 257 15.90 3.69 8.28
C MET A 257 14.95 3.85 7.10
N GLN A 258 15.15 4.86 6.27
CA GLN A 258 14.31 5.15 5.10
C GLN A 258 14.91 4.51 3.85
N MET A 259 14.07 3.75 3.14
CA MET A 259 14.41 2.97 1.97
C MET A 259 13.67 3.50 0.74
N SER A 260 14.36 3.54 -0.40
CA SER A 260 13.76 3.63 -1.73
C SER A 260 13.77 2.25 -2.35
N ILE A 261 12.64 1.80 -2.89
CA ILE A 261 12.49 0.44 -3.40
C ILE A 261 11.89 0.50 -4.79
N HIS A 262 12.63 0.02 -5.78
CA HIS A 262 12.21 -0.06 -7.16
C HIS A 262 11.90 -1.51 -7.53
N VAL A 263 10.69 -1.76 -8.00
CA VAL A 263 10.34 -3.05 -8.63
C VAL A 263 10.45 -2.86 -10.12
N ARG A 264 11.36 -3.61 -10.74
CA ARG A 264 11.53 -3.66 -12.19
C ARG A 264 11.05 -4.99 -12.72
N SER A 265 10.51 -4.99 -13.94
CA SER A 265 9.97 -6.20 -14.58
C SER A 265 10.16 -6.19 -16.08
N GLY A 266 10.28 -7.38 -16.67
CA GLY A 266 10.34 -7.57 -18.11
C GLY A 266 10.57 -9.02 -18.51
N ASN A 267 10.63 -9.29 -19.81
CA ASN A 267 10.80 -10.64 -20.33
C ASN A 267 12.14 -11.24 -19.87
N PRO A 268 12.16 -12.43 -19.23
CA PRO A 268 13.40 -13.04 -18.73
C PRO A 268 14.43 -13.34 -19.84
N ARG A 269 13.99 -13.51 -21.09
CA ARG A 269 14.86 -13.74 -22.25
C ARG A 269 15.46 -12.44 -22.81
N GLY A 270 14.93 -11.29 -22.41
CA GLY A 270 15.40 -9.97 -22.85
C GLY A 270 16.67 -9.51 -22.16
N GLY A 271 17.08 -10.13 -21.05
CA GLY A 271 18.23 -9.71 -20.26
C GLY A 271 17.92 -8.56 -19.29
N ARG A 272 18.74 -8.43 -18.25
CA ARG A 272 18.50 -7.53 -17.10
C ARG A 272 18.40 -6.05 -17.48
N GLN A 273 19.19 -5.62 -18.45
CA GLN A 273 19.24 -4.23 -18.92
C GLN A 273 17.92 -3.75 -19.56
N ASN A 274 17.05 -4.69 -19.93
CA ASN A 274 15.74 -4.40 -20.52
C ASN A 274 14.60 -4.49 -19.49
N LEU A 275 14.92 -4.63 -18.20
CA LEU A 275 13.92 -4.49 -17.14
C LEU A 275 13.60 -3.01 -16.95
N GLU A 276 12.34 -2.66 -17.07
CA GLU A 276 11.87 -1.29 -16.86
C GLU A 276 11.39 -1.10 -15.41
N THR A 277 11.19 0.12 -14.93
CA THR A 277 10.57 0.34 -13.61
C THR A 277 9.06 0.14 -13.68
N ALA A 278 8.53 -0.76 -12.87
CA ALA A 278 7.09 -1.01 -12.74
C ALA A 278 6.50 -0.30 -11.53
N ILE A 279 7.21 -0.34 -10.40
CA ILE A 279 6.75 0.23 -9.12
C ILE A 279 7.90 0.96 -8.45
N HIS A 280 7.58 2.06 -7.78
CA HIS A 280 8.49 2.73 -6.87
C HIS A 280 7.80 2.97 -5.54
N ALA A 281 8.50 2.69 -4.44
CA ALA A 281 7.99 2.83 -3.08
C ALA A 281 9.04 3.47 -2.16
N THR A 282 8.55 4.22 -1.16
CA THR A 282 9.35 4.63 0.00
C THR A 282 8.82 3.95 1.24
N VAL A 283 9.70 3.26 1.97
CA VAL A 283 9.33 2.55 3.21
C VAL A 283 10.31 2.94 4.30
N SER A 284 9.83 3.14 5.52
CA SER A 284 10.66 3.39 6.70
C SER A 284 10.56 2.22 7.66
N TYR A 285 11.72 1.73 8.09
CA TYR A 285 11.86 0.63 9.02
C TYR A 285 12.44 1.11 10.34
N MET A 286 12.12 0.41 11.42
CA MET A 286 12.66 0.62 12.76
C MET A 286 13.32 -0.67 13.23
N ALA A 287 14.50 -0.56 13.84
CA ALA A 287 15.18 -1.69 14.45
C ALA A 287 14.57 -2.00 15.82
N MET A 288 14.51 -3.29 16.13
CA MET A 288 13.89 -3.86 17.33
C MET A 288 14.92 -4.74 18.03
N ASP A 289 15.00 -4.65 19.35
CA ASP A 289 15.80 -5.58 20.15
C ASP A 289 15.12 -6.96 20.31
N ALA A 290 15.74 -7.86 21.08
CA ALA A 290 15.23 -9.20 21.35
C ALA A 290 13.86 -9.22 22.07
N ASP A 291 13.51 -8.15 22.78
CA ASP A 291 12.24 -7.97 23.49
C ASP A 291 11.21 -7.17 22.64
N TRP A 292 11.53 -6.96 21.36
CA TRP A 292 10.75 -6.17 20.41
C TRP A 292 10.52 -4.72 20.86
N GLN A 293 11.50 -4.14 21.55
CA GLN A 293 11.50 -2.72 21.85
C GLN A 293 12.26 -1.94 20.77
N PRO A 294 11.78 -0.74 20.39
CA PRO A 294 12.43 0.05 19.36
C PRO A 294 13.76 0.63 19.84
N ILE A 295 14.82 0.36 19.10
CA ILE A 295 16.18 0.83 19.39
C ILE A 295 16.63 1.94 18.43
N ALA A 296 17.78 2.55 18.73
CA ALA A 296 18.38 3.55 17.85
C ALA A 296 18.77 2.92 16.50
N ALA A 297 18.53 3.63 15.40
CA ALA A 297 18.94 3.14 14.08
C ALA A 297 20.47 3.20 13.95
N ARG A 298 21.06 2.15 13.38
CA ARG A 298 22.46 2.20 12.92
C ARG A 298 22.59 3.29 11.86
N GLN A 299 23.42 4.30 12.14
CA GLN A 299 23.50 5.49 11.30
C GLN A 299 24.24 5.22 9.98
N PHE A 300 23.60 5.61 8.87
CA PHE A 300 24.20 5.70 7.55
C PHE A 300 24.72 7.11 7.32
N THR A 301 25.97 7.23 6.86
CA THR A 301 26.55 8.53 6.48
C THR A 301 26.75 8.57 4.97
N PRO A 302 26.04 9.44 4.23
CA PRO A 302 26.14 9.50 2.78
C PRO A 302 27.52 10.03 2.34
N LYS A 303 28.20 9.28 1.45
CA LYS A 303 29.54 9.61 0.96
C LYS A 303 29.52 10.14 -0.47
N THR A 304 28.89 9.40 -1.37
CA THR A 304 28.83 9.74 -2.79
C THR A 304 27.90 10.94 -3.04
N ALA A 305 28.03 11.57 -4.21
CA ALA A 305 27.11 12.65 -4.60
C ALA A 305 25.66 12.17 -4.65
N GLU A 306 25.44 10.96 -5.18
CA GLU A 306 24.12 10.33 -5.24
C GLU A 306 23.55 10.08 -3.84
N ASP A 307 24.34 9.53 -2.91
CA ASP A 307 23.87 9.25 -1.54
C ASP A 307 23.47 10.54 -0.82
N LYS A 308 24.22 11.64 -1.03
CA LYS A 308 23.88 12.96 -0.47
C LYS A 308 22.60 13.52 -1.06
N ALA A 309 22.42 13.41 -2.38
CA ALA A 309 21.20 13.84 -3.04
C ALA A 309 19.98 13.07 -2.53
N LEU A 310 20.07 11.73 -2.42
CA LEU A 310 18.98 10.90 -1.87
C LEU A 310 18.70 11.21 -0.40
N TRP A 311 19.73 11.50 0.40
CA TRP A 311 19.56 11.91 1.79
C TRP A 311 18.77 13.20 1.93
N GLU A 312 19.12 14.21 1.13
CA GLU A 312 18.43 15.50 1.08
C GLU A 312 17.00 15.33 0.59
N HIS A 313 16.81 14.59 -0.51
CA HIS A 313 15.52 14.29 -1.10
C HIS A 313 14.58 13.59 -0.10
N ALA A 314 15.05 12.56 0.60
CA ALA A 314 14.29 11.90 1.67
C ALA A 314 13.89 12.88 2.80
N GLY A 315 14.78 13.84 3.12
CA GLY A 315 14.49 14.94 4.04
C GLY A 315 13.37 15.85 3.55
N ILE A 316 13.38 16.24 2.27
CA ILE A 316 12.33 17.06 1.65
C ILE A 316 10.99 16.34 1.70
N LEU A 317 10.93 15.07 1.29
CA LEU A 317 9.70 14.27 1.34
C LEU A 317 9.14 14.14 2.76
N ARG A 318 10.01 13.97 3.76
CA ARG A 318 9.61 13.97 5.17
C ARG A 318 9.03 15.32 5.59
N ASN A 319 9.67 16.42 5.19
CA ASN A 319 9.20 17.76 5.53
C ASN A 319 7.86 18.08 4.86
N LEU A 320 7.68 17.71 3.60
CA LEU A 320 6.38 17.81 2.91
C LEU A 320 5.30 17.07 3.70
N ARG A 321 5.56 15.83 4.13
CA ARG A 321 4.60 15.08 4.97
C ARG A 321 4.32 15.76 6.31
N GLY A 322 5.30 16.44 6.90
CA GLY A 322 5.15 17.16 8.16
C GLY A 322 4.42 18.50 8.05
N GLN A 323 4.46 19.15 6.88
CA GLN A 323 3.78 20.43 6.64
C GLN A 323 2.26 20.26 6.47
N TYR A 324 1.82 19.10 6.00
CA TYR A 324 0.41 18.80 5.81
C TYR A 324 -0.11 18.02 7.02
N SER A 325 -1.13 18.56 7.69
CA SER A 325 -1.90 17.83 8.70
C SER A 325 -3.24 17.43 8.09
N PRO A 326 -3.29 16.37 7.26
CA PRO A 326 -4.52 16.00 6.58
C PRO A 326 -5.55 15.53 7.60
N LYS A 327 -6.84 15.73 7.31
CA LYS A 327 -7.93 15.25 8.17
C LYS A 327 -7.78 13.73 8.37
N PRO A 328 -8.09 13.17 9.57
CA PRO A 328 -8.01 11.74 9.79
C PRO A 328 -8.84 10.97 8.76
N LEU A 329 -8.25 9.93 8.13
CA LEU A 329 -9.00 9.05 7.21
C LEU A 329 -10.13 8.34 7.95
N VAL A 330 -9.88 8.02 9.21
CA VAL A 330 -10.86 7.42 10.11
C VAL A 330 -10.78 8.04 11.49
N VAL A 331 -11.93 8.29 12.10
CA VAL A 331 -12.02 8.73 13.50
C VAL A 331 -11.63 7.57 14.40
N ALA A 332 -10.89 7.83 15.48
CA ALA A 332 -10.58 6.79 16.45
C ALA A 332 -11.91 6.19 16.99
N PRO A 333 -12.12 4.88 16.92
CA PRO A 333 -13.33 4.29 17.50
C PRO A 333 -13.29 4.48 19.02
N GLN A 334 -14.38 4.97 19.61
CA GLN A 334 -14.71 4.59 20.98
C GLN A 334 -15.08 3.10 20.90
N HIS A 335 -14.25 2.23 21.50
CA HIS A 335 -14.38 0.77 21.61
C HIS A 335 -15.62 0.18 20.89
N GLN A 336 -15.41 -0.42 19.71
CA GLN A 336 -16.49 -1.11 19.00
C GLN A 336 -16.52 -2.57 19.45
N HIS A 337 -17.51 -2.91 20.29
CA HIS A 337 -18.01 -4.27 20.37
C HIS A 337 -18.76 -4.55 19.05
N LEU A 338 -18.51 -5.71 18.42
CA LEU A 338 -19.43 -6.21 17.40
C LEU A 338 -20.68 -6.75 18.12
N ASP A 339 -21.86 -6.29 17.69
CA ASP A 339 -23.14 -6.94 18.00
C ASP A 339 -23.27 -8.30 17.29
#